data_AF-A0A7J8N906-F1
#
_entry.id   AF-A0A7J8N906-F1
#
_cell.length_a   1.000
_cell.length_b   1.000
_cell.length_c   1.000
_cell.angle_alpha   90.00
_cell.angle_beta   90.00
_cell.angle_gamma   90.00
#
_symmetry.space_group_name_H-M   'P 1'
#
loop_
_entity.id
_entity.type
_entity.pdbx_description
1 polymer ?
#
loop_
_entity_poly.entity_id
_entity_poly.type
_entity_poly.pdbx_seq_one_letter_code
_entity_poly.pdbx_strand_id
1 'polypeptide(L)' 'MCIRVIGASNYRYAHIGDVIIVVIKEVIPNTSPERSEVIKVVIVRT' A
#
# COMPACT_ATOMS: atom_id res chain seq x y z
N MET A 1 -2.43 2.15 6.13
CA MET A 1 -3.69 2.71 5.60
C MET A 1 -3.71 2.46 4.11
N CYS A 2 -4.78 1.84 3.58
CA CYS A 2 -4.90 1.51 2.16
C CYS A 2 -5.80 2.53 1.47
N ILE A 3 -5.35 3.08 0.36
CA ILE A 3 -6.12 4.07 -0.41
C ILE A 3 -6.94 3.36 -1.48
N ARG A 4 -6.31 2.42 -2.21
CA ARG A 4 -6.92 1.82 -3.40
C ARG A 4 -6.25 0.51 -3.79
N VAL A 5 -7.04 -0.48 -4.22
CA VAL A 5 -6.55 -1.69 -4.88
C VAL A 5 -6.39 -1.42 -6.38
N ILE A 6 -5.22 -1.71 -6.94
CA ILE A 6 -4.96 -1.55 -8.38
C ILE A 6 -5.50 -2.78 -9.11
N GLY A 7 -6.14 -2.58 -10.25
CA GLY A 7 -6.52 -3.68 -11.15
C GLY A 7 -8.01 -4.01 -11.21
N ALA A 8 -8.87 -3.34 -10.44
CA ALA A 8 -10.32 -3.48 -10.61
C ALA A 8 -11.12 -2.24 -10.24
N SER A 9 -12.26 -2.08 -10.91
CA SER A 9 -13.16 -0.95 -10.71
C SER A 9 -13.98 -1.03 -9.41
N ASN A 10 -14.12 -2.22 -8.79
CA ASN A 10 -15.09 -2.45 -7.69
C ASN A 10 -14.61 -3.40 -6.58
N TYR A 11 -13.31 -3.73 -6.45
CA TYR A 11 -12.87 -4.55 -5.32
C TYR A 11 -12.91 -3.77 -4.01
N ARG A 12 -13.69 -4.29 -3.06
CA ARG A 12 -13.74 -3.78 -1.67
C ARG A 12 -12.61 -4.31 -0.80
N TYR A 13 -11.98 -5.42 -1.20
CA TYR A 13 -10.94 -6.11 -0.45
C TYR A 13 -9.83 -6.58 -1.38
N ALA A 14 -8.62 -6.67 -0.83
CA ALA A 14 -7.44 -7.22 -1.49
C ALA A 14 -7.02 -8.52 -0.80
N HIS A 15 -6.52 -9.47 -1.56
CA HIS A 15 -5.99 -10.75 -1.12
C HIS A 15 -4.48 -10.83 -1.35
N ILE A 16 -3.88 -11.94 -0.94
CA ILE A 16 -2.45 -12.21 -1.17
C ILE A 16 -2.17 -12.19 -2.68
N GLY A 17 -1.13 -11.45 -3.08
CA GLY A 17 -0.73 -11.23 -4.47
C GLY A 17 -1.26 -9.95 -5.10
N ASP A 18 -2.22 -9.26 -4.46
CA ASP A 18 -2.79 -8.02 -5.01
C ASP A 18 -1.86 -6.82 -4.80
N VAL A 19 -1.82 -5.95 -5.81
CA VAL A 19 -1.11 -4.67 -5.77
C VAL A 19 -2.05 -3.58 -5.25
N ILE A 20 -1.63 -2.89 -4.19
CA ILE A 20 -2.39 -1.80 -3.58
C ILE A 20 -1.56 -0.52 -3.51
N ILE A 21 -2.26 0.63 -3.52
CA ILE A 21 -1.68 1.94 -3.25
C ILE A 21 -1.95 2.27 -1.78
N VAL A 22 -0.89 2.57 -1.04
CA VAL A 22 -0.93 2.85 0.40
C VAL A 22 -0.20 4.14 0.73
N VAL A 23 -0.60 4.77 1.84
CA VAL A 23 0.15 5.87 2.45
C VAL A 23 1.00 5.33 3.57
N ILE A 24 2.25 5.75 3.63
CA ILE A 24 3.17 5.42 4.72
C ILE A 24 2.81 6.22 5.97
N LYS A 25 2.47 5.53 7.06
CA LYS A 25 2.05 6.17 8.32
C LYS A 25 3.24 6.56 9.19
N GLU A 26 4.24 5.68 9.22
CA GLU A 26 5.43 5.76 10.06
C GLU A 26 6.63 5.32 9.24
N VAL A 27 7.75 6.00 9.47
CA VAL A 27 9.02 5.76 8.78
C VAL A 27 10.13 5.74 9.82
N ILE A 28 11.15 4.93 9.54
CA ILE A 28 12.38 4.91 10.33
C ILE A 28 13.19 6.14 9.89
N PRO A 29 13.69 6.98 10.81
CA PRO A 29 14.52 8.13 10.44
C PRO A 29 15.78 7.67 9.69
N ASN A 30 16.20 8.46 8.68
CA ASN A 30 17.30 8.16 7.74
C ASN A 30 17.04 7.02 6.73
N THR A 31 15.78 6.64 6.51
CA THR A 31 15.43 5.74 5.41
C THR A 31 14.87 6.51 4.22
N SER A 32 14.91 5.89 3.04
CA SER A 32 14.44 6.49 1.79
C SER A 32 12.98 6.94 1.77
N PRO A 33 12.00 6.23 2.40
CA PRO A 33 10.61 6.68 2.31
C PRO A 33 10.31 7.86 3.23
N GLU A 34 9.53 8.81 2.73
CA GLU A 34 9.03 9.94 3.52
C GLU A 34 7.70 9.60 4.21
N ARG A 35 7.43 10.29 5.33
CA ARG A 35 6.14 10.17 5.99
C ARG A 35 5.05 10.74 5.08
N SER A 36 3.94 10.01 4.95
CA SER A 36 2.82 10.35 4.06
C SER A 36 3.08 10.19 2.56
N GLU A 37 4.19 9.56 2.17
CA GLU A 37 4.43 9.21 0.77
C GLU A 37 3.44 8.13 0.29
N VAL A 38 3.04 8.22 -0.98
CA VAL A 38 2.10 7.30 -1.63
C VAL A 38 2.88 6.32 -2.49
N ILE A 39 2.85 5.03 -2.12
CA ILE A 39 3.63 3.98 -2.82
C ILE A 39 2.74 2.80 -3.24
N LYS A 40 3.22 2.04 -4.22
CA LYS A 40 2.62 0.77 -4.67
C LYS A 40 3.29 -0.41 -3.98
N VAL A 41 2.50 -1.31 -3.41
CA VAL A 41 2.98 -2.47 -2.66
C VAL A 41 2.16 -3.73 -2.97
N VAL A 42 2.72 -4.90 -2.67
CA VAL A 42 2.07 -6.22 -2.85
C VAL A 42 1.79 -6.85 -1.49
N ILE A 43 0.61 -7.43 -1.32
CA ILE A 43 0.26 -8.20 -0.12
C ILE A 43 0.91 -9.58 -0.21
N VAL A 44 1.84 -9.89 0.69
CA VAL A 44 2.51 -11.19 0.74
C VAL A 44 1.98 -12.11 1.85
N ARG A 45 1.43 -11.53 2.92
CA ARG A 45 0.80 -12.23 4.05
C ARG A 45 -0.31 -11.33 4.61
N THR A 46 -1.44 -11.94 4.96
CA THR A 46 -2.59 -11.28 5.61
C THR A 46 -2.52 -11.39 7.12
#